data_AF-E9I828-F1
#
_entry.id   AF-E9I828-F1
#
_cell.length_a   1.000
_cell.length_b   1.000
_cell.length_c   1.000
_cell.angle_alpha   90.00
_cell.angle_beta   90.00
_cell.angle_gamma   90.00
#
_symmetry.space_group_name_H-M   'P 1'
#
loop_
_entity.id
_entity.type
_entity.pdbx_description
1 polymer ?
#
loop_
_entity_poly.entity_id
_entity_poly.type
_entity_poly.pdbx_seq_one_letter_code
_entity_poly.pdbx_strand_id
1 'polypeptide(L)'
;MSEDHEKIQKYIIKSTPYGELSEVLRDLERLAPLNAHSPAISQAVEDYNEDHLALIPLKSPLQSYFPLMTCSKVGAGRYLDQANKKIYTIDHLKGEVISVEDTTVELVDSVEELLSHLSQAAAKYTEKYYK
;
A
#
# COMPACT_ATOMS: atom_id res chain seq x y z
N MET A 1 -5.41 -26.90 0.35
CA MET A 1 -6.03 -26.38 -0.89
C MET A 1 -5.18 -26.85 -2.06
N SER A 2 -5.76 -27.15 -3.22
CA SER A 2 -4.95 -27.49 -4.40
C SER A 2 -4.23 -26.24 -4.90
N GLU A 3 -3.05 -26.41 -5.47
CA GLU A 3 -2.24 -25.33 -6.06
C GLU A 3 -3.04 -24.53 -7.13
N ASP A 4 -3.94 -25.20 -7.83
CA ASP A 4 -4.80 -24.59 -8.86
C ASP A 4 -5.84 -23.63 -8.27
N HIS A 5 -6.38 -23.92 -7.08
CA HIS A 5 -7.31 -23.02 -6.41
C HIS A 5 -6.64 -21.70 -6.04
N GLU A 6 -5.41 -21.75 -5.51
CA GLU A 6 -4.65 -20.55 -5.16
C GLU A 6 -4.29 -19.72 -6.40
N LYS A 7 -3.97 -20.36 -7.53
CA LYS A 7 -3.74 -19.67 -8.80
C LYS A 7 -4.97 -18.92 -9.27
N ILE A 8 -6.16 -19.53 -9.18
CA ILE A 8 -7.43 -18.89 -9.55
C ILE A 8 -7.74 -17.72 -8.61
N GLN A 9 -7.62 -17.92 -7.30
CA GLN A 9 -7.84 -16.85 -6.30
C GLN A 9 -6.92 -15.65 -6.54
N LYS A 10 -5.63 -15.90 -6.80
CA LYS A 10 -4.66 -14.84 -7.14
C LYS A 10 -5.05 -14.08 -8.39
N TYR A 11 -5.50 -14.77 -9.43
CA TYR A 11 -5.94 -14.13 -10.67
C TYR A 11 -7.16 -13.22 -10.43
N ILE A 12 -8.14 -13.68 -9.64
CA ILE A 12 -9.33 -12.91 -9.30
C ILE A 12 -8.94 -11.65 -8.51
N ILE A 13 -8.11 -11.78 -7.48
CA ILE A 13 -7.63 -10.65 -6.66
C ILE A 13 -6.97 -9.58 -7.54
N LYS A 14 -6.02 -9.98 -8.40
CA LYS A 14 -5.29 -9.03 -9.27
C LYS A 14 -6.17 -8.36 -10.33
N SER A 15 -7.23 -9.04 -10.75
CA SER A 15 -8.14 -8.53 -11.79
C SER A 15 -9.32 -7.76 -11.20
N THR A 16 -9.38 -7.61 -9.87
CA THR A 16 -10.47 -6.92 -9.20
C THR A 16 -10.45 -5.43 -9.59
N PRO A 17 -11.61 -4.80 -9.82
CA PRO A 17 -11.68 -3.36 -10.00
C PRO A 17 -11.31 -2.58 -8.73
N TYR A 18 -10.79 -1.37 -8.90
CA TYR A 18 -10.49 -0.48 -7.78
C TYR A 18 -11.71 -0.28 -6.87
N GLY A 19 -11.50 -0.40 -5.56
CA GLY A 19 -12.54 -0.22 -4.54
C GLY A 19 -13.35 -1.48 -4.20
N GLU A 20 -13.28 -2.55 -5.01
CA GLU A 20 -14.12 -3.75 -4.83
C GLU A 20 -13.41 -4.92 -4.11
N LEU A 21 -12.10 -4.80 -3.83
CA LEU A 21 -11.30 -5.88 -3.24
C LEU A 21 -11.92 -6.46 -1.96
N SER A 22 -12.44 -5.63 -1.07
CA SER A 22 -13.04 -6.11 0.19
C SER A 22 -14.29 -6.97 -0.01
N GLU A 23 -15.05 -6.74 -1.08
CA GLU A 23 -16.20 -7.55 -1.47
C GLU A 23 -15.74 -8.85 -2.10
N VAL A 24 -14.81 -8.75 -3.04
CA VAL A 24 -14.23 -9.92 -3.71
C VAL A 24 -13.57 -10.88 -2.71
N LEU A 25 -12.81 -10.38 -1.74
CA LEU A 25 -12.21 -11.23 -0.70
C LEU A 25 -13.28 -11.94 0.14
N ARG A 26 -14.39 -11.27 0.47
CA ARG A 26 -15.51 -11.90 1.20
C ARG A 26 -16.22 -12.98 0.38
N ASP A 27 -16.39 -12.76 -0.92
CA ASP A 27 -16.99 -13.75 -1.81
C ASP A 27 -16.07 -14.93 -2.08
N LEU A 28 -14.76 -14.69 -2.22
CA LEU A 28 -13.76 -15.74 -2.28
C LEU A 28 -13.79 -16.59 -1.01
N GLU A 29 -13.83 -15.98 0.18
CA GLU A 29 -13.90 -16.70 1.46
C GLU A 29 -15.13 -17.63 1.56
N ARG A 30 -16.27 -17.21 0.99
CA ARG A 30 -17.51 -18.02 0.93
C ARG A 30 -17.41 -19.20 -0.04
N LEU A 31 -16.71 -19.01 -1.16
CA LEU A 31 -16.59 -20.03 -2.21
C LEU A 31 -15.48 -21.04 -1.89
N ALA A 32 -14.34 -20.56 -1.40
CA ALA A 32 -13.17 -21.34 -1.03
C ALA A 32 -12.38 -20.56 0.04
N PRO A 33 -12.29 -21.07 1.28
CA PRO A 33 -11.62 -20.36 2.38
C PRO A 33 -10.22 -19.87 1.99
N LEU A 34 -9.96 -18.58 2.17
CA LEU A 34 -8.65 -17.99 1.90
C LEU A 34 -7.70 -18.42 3.00
N ASN A 35 -6.58 -19.00 2.61
CA ASN A 35 -5.48 -19.14 3.54
C ASN A 35 -4.76 -17.79 3.63
N ALA A 36 -5.11 -16.98 4.63
CA ALA A 36 -4.46 -15.68 4.88
C ALA A 36 -2.95 -15.79 5.15
N HIS A 37 -2.47 -16.99 5.51
CA HIS A 37 -1.04 -17.30 5.67
C HIS A 37 -0.38 -17.79 4.38
N SER A 38 -1.12 -17.92 3.28
CA SER A 38 -0.55 -18.28 1.98
C SER A 38 0.23 -17.09 1.43
N PRO A 39 1.56 -17.21 1.24
CA PRO A 39 2.38 -16.13 0.71
C PRO A 39 1.90 -15.66 -0.66
N ALA A 40 1.33 -16.55 -1.46
CA ALA A 40 0.82 -16.23 -2.79
C ALA A 40 -0.39 -15.29 -2.74
N ILE A 41 -1.29 -15.48 -1.76
CA ILE A 41 -2.46 -14.62 -1.55
C ILE A 41 -2.03 -13.29 -0.95
N SER A 42 -1.18 -13.30 0.09
CA SER A 42 -0.68 -12.06 0.68
C SER A 42 0.03 -11.18 -0.36
N GLN A 43 0.87 -11.78 -1.21
CA GLN A 43 1.52 -11.07 -2.30
C GLN A 43 0.52 -10.54 -3.33
N ALA A 44 -0.51 -11.32 -3.68
CA ALA A 44 -1.51 -10.86 -4.64
C ALA A 44 -2.28 -9.62 -4.16
N VAL A 45 -2.60 -9.57 -2.86
CA VAL A 45 -3.28 -8.43 -2.25
C VAL A 45 -2.34 -7.23 -2.11
N GLU A 46 -1.08 -7.46 -1.76
CA GLU A 46 -0.06 -6.41 -1.77
C GLU A 46 0.14 -5.80 -3.16
N ASP A 47 0.35 -6.64 -4.18
CA ASP A 47 0.48 -6.23 -5.58
C ASP A 47 -0.73 -5.41 -6.03
N TYR A 48 -1.95 -5.90 -5.76
CA TYR A 48 -3.17 -5.17 -6.08
C TYR A 48 -3.20 -3.78 -5.45
N ASN A 49 -2.83 -3.68 -4.17
CA ASN A 49 -2.84 -2.41 -3.45
C ASN A 49 -1.78 -1.43 -3.99
N GLU A 50 -0.61 -1.91 -4.38
CA GLU A 50 0.45 -1.10 -5.00
C GLU A 50 0.05 -0.63 -6.40
N ASP A 51 -0.46 -1.53 -7.25
CA ASP A 51 -0.88 -1.23 -8.63
C ASP A 51 -1.98 -0.15 -8.67
N HIS A 52 -2.81 -0.10 -7.63
CA HIS A 52 -3.91 0.85 -7.52
C HIS A 52 -3.63 2.05 -6.61
N LEU A 53 -2.40 2.22 -6.14
CA LEU A 53 -2.00 3.32 -5.25
C LEU A 53 -2.91 3.45 -4.01
N ALA A 54 -3.24 2.31 -3.39
CA ALA A 54 -4.17 2.25 -2.27
C ALA A 54 -3.76 3.24 -1.17
N LEU A 55 -4.73 4.03 -0.69
CA LEU A 55 -4.51 5.05 0.32
C LEU A 55 -4.67 4.44 1.71
N ILE A 56 -3.57 4.28 2.45
CA ILE A 56 -3.59 3.77 3.81
C ILE A 56 -3.81 4.91 4.79
N PRO A 57 -4.83 4.84 5.66
CA PRO A 57 -5.06 5.85 6.68
C PRO A 57 -3.90 5.87 7.69
N LEU A 58 -3.35 7.07 7.90
CA LEU A 58 -2.34 7.33 8.90
C LEU A 58 -2.96 7.97 10.14
N LYS A 59 -2.48 7.57 11.32
CA LYS A 59 -2.75 8.27 12.58
C LYS A 59 -1.76 9.42 12.78
N SER A 60 -1.65 10.31 11.79
CA SER A 60 -0.74 11.47 11.81
C SER A 60 -1.51 12.78 11.72
N PRO A 61 -1.14 13.81 12.51
CA PRO A 61 -1.75 15.13 12.41
C PRO A 61 -1.35 15.89 11.14
N LEU A 62 -0.24 15.49 10.49
CA LEU A 62 0.31 16.18 9.32
C LEU A 62 -0.18 15.58 8.00
N GLN A 63 -0.60 14.32 8.00
CA GLN A 63 -0.98 13.58 6.81
C GLN A 63 -2.01 12.51 7.17
N SER A 64 -3.15 12.52 6.50
CA SER A 64 -4.24 11.58 6.80
C SER A 64 -4.09 10.24 6.08
N TYR A 65 -3.40 10.21 4.93
CA TYR A 65 -3.27 9.01 4.11
C TYR A 65 -1.88 8.87 3.48
N PHE A 66 -1.41 7.63 3.35
CA PHE A 66 -0.18 7.26 2.68
C PHE A 66 -0.50 6.39 1.46
N PRO A 67 -0.16 6.83 0.22
CA PRO A 67 -0.33 5.99 -0.96
C PRO A 67 0.72 4.87 -1.00
N LEU A 68 0.28 3.64 -1.21
CA LEU A 68 1.19 2.51 -1.43
C LEU A 68 1.81 2.58 -2.81
N MET A 69 3.13 2.72 -2.85
CA MET A 69 3.90 2.81 -4.09
C MET A 69 5.05 1.82 -4.04
N THR A 70 5.28 1.09 -5.14
CA THR A 70 6.41 0.17 -5.26
C THR A 70 7.76 0.86 -5.07
N CYS A 71 7.89 2.13 -5.48
CA CYS A 71 9.13 2.91 -5.28
C CYS A 71 9.41 3.26 -3.82
N SER A 72 8.41 3.21 -2.95
CA SER A 72 8.55 3.39 -1.50
C SER A 72 8.81 2.07 -0.77
N LYS A 73 8.71 0.92 -1.44
CA LYS A 73 8.82 -0.38 -0.78
C LYS A 73 10.26 -0.68 -0.38
N VAL A 74 10.47 -0.98 0.90
CA VAL A 74 11.77 -1.34 1.48
C VAL A 74 11.84 -2.77 2.00
N GLY A 75 10.72 -3.50 1.92
CA GLY A 75 10.59 -4.91 2.27
C GLY A 75 9.14 -5.37 2.11
N ALA A 76 8.89 -6.66 2.36
CA ALA A 76 7.52 -7.21 2.32
C ALA A 76 6.62 -6.46 3.32
N GLY A 77 5.55 -5.83 2.83
CA GLY A 77 4.62 -5.01 3.61
C GLY A 77 5.24 -3.78 4.26
N ARG A 78 6.46 -3.36 3.89
CA ARG A 78 7.18 -2.24 4.53
C ARG A 78 7.46 -1.13 3.52
N TYR A 79 7.02 0.08 3.85
CA TYR A 79 7.09 1.24 2.97
C TYR A 79 7.71 2.43 3.67
N LEU A 80 8.61 3.11 2.95
CA LEU A 80 9.28 4.31 3.37
C LEU A 80 8.44 5.55 3.04
N ASP A 81 8.16 6.32 4.08
CA ASP A 81 7.70 7.70 3.98
C ASP A 81 8.89 8.64 4.23
N GLN A 82 9.43 9.16 3.12
CA GLN A 82 10.57 10.07 3.14
C GLN A 82 10.22 11.42 3.77
N ALA A 83 8.99 11.91 3.59
CA ALA A 83 8.57 13.22 4.08
C ALA A 83 8.48 13.22 5.61
N ASN A 84 7.94 12.15 6.19
CA ASN A 84 7.82 12.00 7.63
C ASN A 84 9.00 11.28 8.27
N LYS A 85 9.97 10.79 7.48
CA LYS A 85 11.14 10.02 7.92
C LYS A 85 10.73 8.77 8.72
N LYS A 86 9.77 8.02 8.18
CA LYS A 86 9.17 6.83 8.82
C LYS A 86 9.15 5.63 7.89
N ILE A 87 9.17 4.44 8.45
CA ILE A 87 8.83 3.20 7.77
C ILE A 87 7.52 2.70 8.35
N TYR A 88 6.54 2.47 7.48
CA TYR A 88 5.25 1.87 7.83
C TYR A 88 5.23 0.41 7.46
N THR A 89 4.82 -0.45 8.40
CA THR A 89 4.46 -1.83 8.09
C THR A 89 2.95 -1.93 7.95
N ILE A 90 2.47 -2.54 6.87
CA ILE A 90 1.08 -2.53 6.43
C ILE A 90 0.47 -3.93 6.47
N ASP A 91 -0.73 -4.04 7.05
CA ASP A 91 -1.61 -5.19 6.85
C ASP A 91 -2.44 -4.94 5.59
N HIS A 92 -2.02 -5.53 4.48
CA HIS A 92 -2.65 -5.33 3.17
C HIS A 92 -4.07 -5.88 3.05
N LEU A 93 -4.45 -6.85 3.89
CA LEU A 93 -5.81 -7.40 3.90
C LEU A 93 -6.79 -6.43 4.56
N LYS A 94 -6.34 -5.75 5.62
CA LYS A 94 -7.17 -4.77 6.34
C LYS A 94 -6.99 -3.33 5.86
N GLY A 95 -5.90 -3.04 5.14
CA GLY A 95 -5.55 -1.70 4.73
C GLY A 95 -5.16 -0.80 5.90
N GLU A 96 -4.42 -1.32 6.88
CA GLU A 96 -4.04 -0.57 8.08
C GLU A 96 -2.54 -0.64 8.38
N VAL A 97 -2.02 0.41 9.03
CA VAL A 97 -0.64 0.43 9.55
C VAL A 97 -0.58 -0.41 10.83
N ILE A 98 0.27 -1.42 10.85
CA ILE A 98 0.48 -2.30 12.02
C ILE A 98 1.70 -1.91 12.85
N SER A 99 2.71 -1.28 12.23
CA SER A 99 3.87 -0.73 12.96
C SER A 99 4.44 0.49 12.26
N VAL A 100 5.11 1.33 13.05
CA VAL A 100 5.80 2.54 12.61
C VAL A 100 7.19 2.54 13.21
N GLU A 101 8.19 2.76 12.37
CA GLU A 101 9.59 2.88 12.77
C GLU A 101 10.11 4.24 12.30
N ASP A 102 10.83 4.96 13.16
CA ASP A 102 11.58 6.14 12.71
C ASP A 102 12.79 5.70 11.90
N THR A 103 13.13 6.47 10.87
CA THR A 103 14.29 6.19 10.03
C THR A 103 15.03 7.49 9.70
N THR A 104 16.33 7.38 9.46
CA THR A 104 17.13 8.46 8.93
C THR A 104 17.52 8.08 7.51
N VAL A 105 16.78 8.63 6.53
CA VAL A 105 17.20 8.54 5.13
C VAL A 105 18.20 9.65 4.90
N GLU A 106 19.46 9.29 4.72
CA GLU A 106 20.50 10.23 4.31
C GLU A 106 20.37 10.45 2.80
N LEU A 107 19.79 11.60 2.43
CA LEU A 107 19.80 12.08 1.06
C LEU A 107 20.95 13.08 0.89
N VAL A 108 21.44 13.22 -0.34
CA VAL A 108 22.33 14.33 -0.68
C VAL A 108 21.51 15.62 -0.60
N ASP A 109 22.03 16.68 0.05
CA ASP A 109 21.30 17.94 0.32
C ASP A 109 20.54 18.49 -0.89
N SER A 110 21.16 18.47 -2.07
CA SER A 110 20.55 18.95 -3.32
C SER A 110 19.29 18.16 -3.73
N VAL A 111 19.22 16.88 -3.37
CA VAL A 111 18.08 16.00 -3.64
C VAL A 111 16.99 16.21 -2.60
N GLU A 112 17.34 16.40 -1.32
CA GLU A 112 16.37 16.68 -0.26
C GLU A 112 15.63 18.00 -0.52
N GLU A 113 16.35 19.05 -0.93
CA GLU A 113 15.73 20.34 -1.27
C GLU A 113 14.78 20.22 -2.48
N LEU A 114 15.20 19.53 -3.53
CA LEU A 114 14.38 19.32 -4.73
C LEU A 114 13.12 18.51 -4.43
N LEU A 115 13.24 17.44 -3.64
CA LEU A 115 12.10 16.62 -3.22
C LEU A 115 11.11 17.41 -2.37
N SER A 116 11.61 18.26 -1.46
CA SER A 116 10.76 19.15 -0.65
C SER A 116 9.93 20.09 -1.54
N HIS A 117 10.55 20.75 -2.52
CA HIS A 117 9.85 21.64 -3.44
C HIS A 117 8.83 20.90 -4.32
N LEU A 118 9.19 19.72 -4.85
CA LEU A 118 8.27 18.91 -5.66
C LEU A 118 7.08 18.43 -4.83
N SER A 119 7.30 17.97 -3.61
CA SER A 119 6.24 17.49 -2.71
C SER A 119 5.24 18.61 -2.37
N GLN A 120 5.73 19.81 -2.07
CA GLN A 120 4.87 20.97 -1.80
C GLN A 120 4.07 21.40 -3.04
N ALA A 121 4.70 21.41 -4.22
CA ALA A 121 4.02 21.74 -5.47
C ALA A 121 2.95 20.70 -5.83
N ALA A 122 3.25 19.42 -5.67
CA ALA A 122 2.33 18.32 -5.88
C ALA A 122 1.13 18.41 -4.91
N ALA A 123 1.37 18.65 -3.61
CA ALA A 123 0.30 18.80 -2.63
C ALA A 123 -0.67 19.94 -3.00
N LYS A 124 -0.15 21.11 -3.38
CA LYS A 124 -0.97 22.25 -3.84
C LYS A 124 -1.76 21.93 -5.11
N TYR A 125 -1.16 21.19 -6.04
CA TYR A 125 -1.84 20.77 -7.25
C TYR A 125 -2.98 19.80 -6.94
N THR A 126 -2.71 18.79 -6.10
CA THR A 126 -3.71 17.81 -5.68
C THR A 126 -4.88 18.48 -4.98
N GLU A 127 -4.64 19.35 -3.99
CA GLU A 127 -5.69 20.08 -3.27
C GLU A 127 -6.55 20.94 -4.22
N LYS A 128 -5.95 21.51 -5.26
CA LYS A 128 -6.67 22.35 -6.22
C LYS A 128 -7.57 21.55 -7.17
N TYR A 129 -7.13 20.37 -7.60
CA TYR A 129 -7.76 19.65 -8.72
C TYR A 129 -8.41 18.32 -8.33
N TYR A 130 -8.09 17.75 -7.17
CA TYR A 130 -8.63 16.48 -6.68
C TYR A 130 -9.26 16.71 -5.31
N LYS A 131 -10.57 16.51 -5.23
CA LYS A 131 -11.38 16.67 -4.02
C LYS A 131 -11.58 15.35 -3.32
#